data_AF-A0A2K1Q211-F1
#
_entry.id   AF-A0A2K1Q211-F1
#
_cell.length_a   1.000
_cell.length_b   1.000
_cell.length_c   1.000
_cell.angle_alpha   90.00
_cell.angle_beta   90.00
_cell.angle_gamma   90.00
#
_symmetry.space_group_name_H-M   'P 1'
#
loop_
_entity.id
_entity.type
_entity.pdbx_description
1 polymer ?
#
loop_
_entity_poly.entity_id
_entity_poly.type
_entity_poly.pdbx_seq_one_letter_code
_entity_poly.pdbx_strand_id
1 'polypeptide(L)'
;MKPRALATLIAAGIAAGALCLALSSCLRSPDDVVHAEDHDAFWLWAGVQAQPVLDRARTLYLLEGEIIGGEPAHLSHRRAATPRIAHADVWIVYRADTLNWSEDVAPAIRTDIARWRGNGNRVVGVQLDFDARTRHLDRYVDFLRDFRAWLPRDTELGITGLMDWSANGNPAQLSRLTGIVDEVVVQTYQDRTTIPGYERYLERMRDFPIPFRVGLAQGGAWRAPPDLATNPQFRGYVVFLVNPLR
;
A
#
# COMPACT_ATOMS: atom_id res chain seq x y z
N MET A 1 -77.07 29.23 34.85
CA MET A 1 -77.13 30.68 34.60
C MET A 1 -75.72 31.26 34.61
N LYS A 2 -75.28 31.89 33.50
CA LYS A 2 -74.11 32.80 33.42
C LYS A 2 -74.62 34.26 33.45
N PRO A 3 -73.84 35.28 33.86
CA PRO A 3 -72.89 36.01 32.96
C PRO A 3 -71.55 36.39 33.67
N ARG A 4 -70.35 36.36 33.05
CA ARG A 4 -69.65 37.23 32.04
C ARG A 4 -69.09 38.59 32.55
N ALA A 5 -67.75 38.71 32.59
CA ALA A 5 -66.89 39.83 32.15
C ALA A 5 -65.40 39.40 32.38
N LEU A 6 -64.55 39.08 31.40
CA LEU A 6 -63.84 39.86 30.36
C LEU A 6 -62.77 40.84 30.88
N ALA A 7 -61.50 40.44 30.79
CA ALA A 7 -60.35 41.31 30.56
C ALA A 7 -59.25 40.52 29.83
N THR A 8 -58.72 41.11 28.76
CA THR A 8 -57.80 40.58 27.75
C THR A 8 -56.39 41.11 28.00
N LEU A 9 -55.31 40.34 27.76
CA LEU A 9 -54.09 40.77 27.04
C LEU A 9 -52.98 39.67 26.95
N ILE A 10 -52.89 39.07 25.76
CA ILE A 10 -51.71 38.80 24.90
C ILE A 10 -50.33 38.54 25.56
N ALA A 11 -49.82 37.32 25.35
CA ALA A 11 -48.42 36.98 24.98
C ALA A 11 -48.41 35.52 24.47
N ALA A 12 -48.49 35.27 23.16
CA ALA A 12 -47.38 35.16 22.21
C ALA A 12 -46.40 34.00 22.51
N GLY A 13 -46.38 32.99 21.63
CA GLY A 13 -45.19 32.17 21.39
C GLY A 13 -45.34 30.65 21.56
N ILE A 14 -45.84 29.97 20.53
CA ILE A 14 -45.59 28.53 20.31
C ILE A 14 -44.12 28.39 19.89
N ALA A 15 -43.34 27.56 20.58
CA ALA A 15 -42.16 26.93 19.99
C ALA A 15 -41.85 25.62 20.72
N ALA A 16 -42.45 24.54 20.22
CA ALA A 16 -41.95 23.19 20.43
C ALA A 16 -40.62 23.08 19.66
N GLY A 17 -39.53 22.82 20.38
CA GLY A 17 -38.21 22.60 19.81
C GLY A 17 -37.47 21.56 20.63
N ALA A 18 -37.90 20.31 20.53
CA ALA A 18 -37.12 19.17 20.99
C ALA A 18 -35.87 19.08 20.10
N LEU A 19 -34.77 19.62 20.60
CA LEU A 19 -33.46 19.53 19.96
C LEU A 19 -32.96 18.08 20.11
N CYS A 20 -33.37 17.22 19.19
CA CYS A 20 -32.69 15.95 18.95
C CYS A 20 -31.29 16.27 18.41
N LEU A 21 -30.31 16.28 19.31
CA LEU A 21 -28.90 16.14 18.97
C LEU A 21 -28.72 14.76 18.33
N ALA A 22 -28.93 14.69 17.01
CA ALA A 22 -28.49 13.59 16.19
C ALA A 22 -26.96 13.58 16.23
N LEU A 23 -26.39 12.74 17.09
CA LEU A 23 -25.03 12.25 16.91
C LEU A 23 -25.03 11.46 15.59
N SER A 24 -24.77 12.16 14.49
CA SER A 24 -24.38 11.53 13.23
C SER A 24 -23.01 10.90 13.43
N SER A 25 -22.97 9.75 14.10
CA SER A 25 -21.94 8.78 13.85
C SER A 25 -22.05 8.44 12.37
N CYS A 26 -21.06 8.85 11.57
CA CYS A 26 -20.87 8.37 10.21
C CYS A 26 -20.84 6.84 10.25
N LEU A 27 -21.98 6.20 10.05
CA LEU A 27 -22.07 4.80 9.71
C LEU A 27 -21.38 4.67 8.35
N ARG A 28 -20.10 4.27 8.37
CA ARG A 28 -19.37 3.90 7.16
C ARG A 28 -20.10 2.71 6.54
N SER A 29 -20.43 2.80 5.26
CA SER A 29 -21.11 1.72 4.56
C SER A 29 -20.20 0.48 4.54
N PRO A 30 -20.75 -0.74 4.63
CA PRO A 30 -19.96 -1.98 4.49
C PRO A 30 -19.12 -2.01 3.21
N ASP A 31 -19.62 -1.39 2.14
CA ASP A 31 -18.94 -1.26 0.83
C ASP A 31 -17.64 -0.44 0.88
N ASP A 32 -17.36 0.25 1.98
CA ASP A 32 -16.12 1.00 2.17
C ASP A 32 -15.07 0.18 2.94
N VAL A 33 -15.22 -1.15 3.09
CA VAL A 33 -14.25 -2.02 3.76
C VAL A 33 -13.51 -2.89 2.76
N VAL A 34 -12.19 -3.01 2.91
CA VAL A 34 -11.36 -3.87 2.08
C VAL A 34 -11.57 -5.33 2.46
N HIS A 35 -12.32 -6.05 1.64
CA HIS A 35 -12.42 -7.51 1.69
C HIS A 35 -11.31 -8.11 0.83
N ALA A 36 -10.48 -8.97 1.42
CA ALA A 36 -9.40 -9.63 0.67
C ALA A 36 -9.96 -10.42 -0.52
N GLU A 37 -11.19 -10.86 -0.40
CA GLU A 37 -11.91 -11.66 -1.38
C GLU A 37 -12.20 -10.94 -2.70
N ASP A 38 -12.15 -9.61 -2.72
CA ASP A 38 -12.42 -8.80 -3.90
C ASP A 38 -11.14 -8.49 -4.69
N HIS A 39 -10.01 -9.01 -4.24
CA HIS A 39 -8.68 -8.74 -4.78
C HIS A 39 -7.93 -10.02 -5.15
N ASP A 40 -6.91 -9.88 -5.99
CA ASP A 40 -6.10 -10.99 -6.51
C ASP A 40 -4.59 -10.82 -6.30
N ALA A 41 -4.16 -9.74 -5.66
CA ALA A 41 -2.76 -9.51 -5.31
C ALA A 41 -2.59 -9.20 -3.82
N PHE A 42 -1.59 -9.83 -3.19
CA PHE A 42 -1.44 -9.80 -1.74
C PHE A 42 0.01 -9.65 -1.28
N TRP A 43 0.22 -8.91 -0.20
CA TRP A 43 1.45 -8.94 0.57
C TRP A 43 1.38 -9.95 1.72
N LEU A 44 2.46 -10.70 1.90
CA LEU A 44 2.70 -11.53 3.08
C LEU A 44 4.04 -11.15 3.72
N TRP A 45 3.94 -10.34 4.77
CA TRP A 45 5.08 -9.95 5.62
C TRP A 45 5.38 -11.04 6.66
N ALA A 46 6.48 -10.87 7.40
CA ALA A 46 6.85 -11.78 8.48
C ALA A 46 5.70 -11.92 9.50
N GLY A 47 5.37 -13.16 9.85
CA GLY A 47 4.37 -13.48 10.86
C GLY A 47 2.90 -13.41 10.41
N VAL A 48 2.61 -12.99 9.16
CA VAL A 48 1.25 -13.07 8.60
C VAL A 48 0.93 -14.52 8.26
N GLN A 49 -0.20 -15.02 8.77
CA GLN A 49 -0.67 -16.37 8.52
C GLN A 49 -1.23 -16.49 7.10
N ALA A 50 -0.98 -17.63 6.46
CA ALA A 50 -1.60 -17.94 5.18
C ALA A 50 -3.12 -18.00 5.33
N GLN A 51 -3.84 -17.39 4.38
CA GLN A 51 -5.30 -17.36 4.33
C GLN A 51 -5.80 -18.06 3.05
N PRO A 52 -7.00 -18.67 3.03
CA PRO A 52 -7.53 -19.37 1.85
C PRO A 52 -7.61 -18.52 0.58
N VAL A 53 -7.74 -17.19 0.72
CA VAL A 53 -7.75 -16.25 -0.41
C VAL A 53 -6.48 -16.34 -1.28
N LEU A 54 -5.37 -16.82 -0.73
CA LEU A 54 -4.10 -16.95 -1.44
C LEU A 54 -4.11 -18.02 -2.54
N ASP A 55 -5.00 -19.01 -2.45
CA ASP A 55 -5.10 -20.08 -3.45
C ASP A 55 -5.60 -19.56 -4.81
N ARG A 56 -6.29 -18.41 -4.80
CA ARG A 56 -6.76 -17.71 -6.01
C ARG A 56 -5.94 -16.47 -6.35
N ALA A 57 -4.89 -16.18 -5.60
CA ALA A 57 -4.04 -15.03 -5.87
C ALA A 57 -3.40 -15.18 -7.27
N ARG A 58 -3.40 -14.09 -8.02
CA ARG A 58 -2.64 -13.96 -9.26
C ARG A 58 -1.23 -13.44 -9.01
N THR A 59 -1.06 -12.60 -7.99
CA THR A 59 0.24 -12.00 -7.66
C THR A 59 0.48 -12.04 -6.16
N LEU A 60 1.67 -12.47 -5.75
CA LEU A 60 2.08 -12.54 -4.35
C LEU A 60 3.39 -11.80 -4.12
N TYR A 61 3.39 -10.89 -3.17
CA TYR A 61 4.55 -10.14 -2.71
C TYR A 61 4.99 -10.72 -1.36
N LEU A 62 6.10 -11.43 -1.36
CA LEU A 62 6.52 -12.28 -0.24
C LEU A 62 7.83 -11.78 0.36
N LEU A 63 7.80 -11.34 1.62
CA LEU A 63 9.00 -10.92 2.35
C LEU A 63 10.02 -12.06 2.46
N GLU A 64 11.17 -11.95 1.82
CA GLU A 64 12.27 -12.92 1.91
C GLU A 64 13.23 -12.56 3.04
N GLY A 65 13.56 -11.28 3.17
CA GLY A 65 14.53 -10.82 4.15
C GLY A 65 14.44 -9.33 4.43
N GLU A 66 15.19 -8.92 5.43
CA GLU A 66 15.34 -7.52 5.83
C GLU A 66 16.82 -7.14 5.73
N ILE A 67 17.12 -5.97 5.17
CA ILE A 67 18.45 -5.39 5.16
C ILE A 67 18.59 -4.48 6.38
N ILE A 68 19.31 -4.99 7.38
CA ILE A 68 19.39 -4.44 8.72
C ILE A 68 20.85 -4.38 9.21
N GLY A 69 21.09 -3.61 10.26
CA GLY A 69 22.40 -3.52 10.92
C GLY A 69 23.10 -2.18 10.72
N GLY A 70 24.42 -2.16 10.98
CA GLY A 70 25.27 -0.97 10.94
C GLY A 70 25.74 -0.58 9.54
N GLU A 71 26.85 0.16 9.45
CA GLU A 71 27.45 0.59 8.17
C GLU A 71 28.62 -0.34 7.79
N PRO A 72 28.47 -1.27 6.82
CA PRO A 72 27.32 -1.46 5.93
C PRO A 72 26.27 -2.48 6.44
N ALA A 73 25.03 -2.33 5.98
CA ALA A 73 23.91 -3.18 6.40
C ALA A 73 23.91 -4.53 5.67
N HIS A 74 23.44 -5.59 6.33
CA HIS A 74 23.48 -6.95 5.81
C HIS A 74 22.06 -7.53 5.65
N LEU A 75 21.93 -8.49 4.73
CA LEU A 75 20.67 -9.21 4.52
C LEU A 75 20.45 -10.24 5.63
N SER A 76 19.30 -10.16 6.28
CA SER A 76 18.80 -11.15 7.23
C SER A 76 17.54 -11.81 6.69
N HIS A 77 17.66 -13.08 6.26
CA HIS A 77 16.52 -13.87 5.79
C HIS A 77 15.49 -14.06 6.90
N ARG A 78 14.21 -13.86 6.56
CA ARG A 78 13.07 -14.01 7.49
C ARG A 78 12.25 -15.27 7.23
N ARG A 79 12.57 -16.02 6.18
CA ARG A 79 11.93 -17.30 5.86
C ARG A 79 12.85 -18.46 6.22
N ALA A 80 12.26 -19.48 6.84
CA ALA A 80 12.96 -20.75 7.09
C ALA A 80 13.12 -21.58 5.81
N ALA A 81 12.21 -21.44 4.84
CA ALA A 81 12.23 -22.15 3.58
C ALA A 81 11.58 -21.33 2.46
N THR A 82 12.01 -21.59 1.22
CA THR A 82 11.41 -21.04 0.02
C THR A 82 10.11 -21.79 -0.31
N PRO A 83 8.94 -21.13 -0.35
CA PRO A 83 7.69 -21.79 -0.71
C PRO A 83 7.69 -22.22 -2.18
N ARG A 84 6.72 -23.06 -2.54
CA ARG A 84 6.44 -23.44 -3.93
C ARG A 84 5.05 -22.96 -4.31
N ILE A 85 5.00 -22.02 -5.25
CA ILE A 85 3.81 -21.30 -5.69
C ILE A 85 3.78 -21.40 -7.21
N ALA A 86 3.01 -22.35 -7.72
CA ALA A 86 2.96 -22.64 -9.16
C ALA A 86 1.89 -21.80 -9.89
N HIS A 87 0.88 -21.31 -9.17
CA HIS A 87 -0.32 -20.68 -9.75
C HIS A 87 -0.22 -19.16 -9.88
N ALA A 88 0.61 -18.51 -9.07
CA ALA A 88 0.71 -17.06 -8.98
C ALA A 88 2.10 -16.54 -9.43
N ASP A 89 2.12 -15.29 -9.86
CA ASP A 89 3.34 -14.55 -10.08
C ASP A 89 3.89 -14.08 -8.73
N VAL A 90 5.21 -14.18 -8.56
CA VAL A 90 5.87 -13.94 -7.28
C VAL A 90 6.81 -12.75 -7.38
N TRP A 91 6.59 -11.80 -6.49
CA TRP A 91 7.55 -10.75 -6.15
C TRP A 91 8.27 -11.13 -4.86
N ILE A 92 9.60 -11.16 -4.89
CA ILE A 92 10.42 -11.36 -3.70
C ILE A 92 10.62 -10.00 -3.05
N VAL A 93 10.13 -9.82 -1.83
CA VAL A 93 10.15 -8.53 -1.13
C VAL A 93 11.34 -8.49 -0.16
N TYR A 94 12.08 -7.39 -0.18
CA TYR A 94 13.08 -7.08 0.83
C TYR A 94 12.76 -5.75 1.50
N ARG A 95 12.69 -5.75 2.83
CA ARG A 95 12.56 -4.52 3.61
C ARG A 95 13.94 -3.97 3.94
N ALA A 96 14.14 -2.67 3.81
CA ALA A 96 15.39 -2.02 4.16
C ALA A 96 15.13 -0.85 5.11
N ASP A 97 16.03 -0.65 6.07
CA ASP A 97 16.03 0.53 6.94
C ASP A 97 17.04 1.60 6.46
N THR A 98 17.97 1.20 5.60
CA THR A 98 19.02 2.05 5.01
C THR A 98 19.32 1.61 3.58
N LEU A 99 19.91 2.51 2.78
CA LEU A 99 20.42 2.21 1.43
C LEU A 99 21.93 1.90 1.42
N ASN A 100 22.60 2.00 2.57
CA ASN A 100 24.03 1.67 2.69
C ASN A 100 24.20 0.17 2.92
N TRP A 101 24.11 -0.61 1.84
CA TRP A 101 24.16 -2.07 1.89
C TRP A 101 25.59 -2.57 1.75
N SER A 102 25.87 -3.70 2.41
CA SER A 102 27.09 -4.46 2.20
C SER A 102 27.13 -4.97 0.76
N GLU A 103 28.33 -5.05 0.20
CA GLU A 103 28.56 -5.54 -1.17
C GLU A 103 28.01 -6.96 -1.39
N ASP A 104 27.83 -7.74 -0.33
CA ASP A 104 27.29 -9.11 -0.37
C ASP A 104 25.77 -9.16 -0.55
N VAL A 105 25.03 -8.06 -0.33
CA VAL A 105 23.57 -8.05 -0.37
C VAL A 105 23.03 -8.31 -1.78
N ALA A 106 23.52 -7.60 -2.79
CA ALA A 106 23.03 -7.78 -4.16
C ALA A 106 23.33 -9.20 -4.73
N PRO A 107 24.52 -9.79 -4.53
CA PRO A 107 24.78 -11.20 -4.83
C PRO A 107 23.86 -12.17 -4.10
N ALA A 108 23.55 -11.91 -2.82
CA ALA A 108 22.64 -12.76 -2.05
C ALA A 108 21.21 -12.70 -2.62
N ILE A 109 20.70 -11.52 -2.97
CA ILE A 109 19.39 -11.35 -3.62
C ILE A 109 19.34 -12.10 -4.96
N ARG A 110 20.39 -12.03 -5.76
CA ARG A 110 20.48 -12.81 -7.02
C ARG A 110 20.42 -14.31 -6.78
N THR A 111 21.08 -14.78 -5.71
CA THR A 111 21.05 -16.19 -5.29
C THR A 111 19.64 -16.60 -4.85
N ASP A 112 18.95 -15.73 -4.11
CA ASP A 112 17.56 -15.95 -3.71
C ASP A 112 16.64 -16.06 -4.94
N ILE A 113 16.74 -15.15 -5.91
CA ILE A 113 15.96 -15.23 -7.17
C ILE A 113 16.17 -16.58 -7.86
N ALA A 114 17.42 -17.02 -8.01
CA ALA A 114 17.75 -18.31 -8.62
C ALA A 114 17.18 -19.49 -7.81
N ARG A 115 17.28 -19.44 -6.48
CA ARG A 115 16.71 -20.47 -5.57
C ARG A 115 15.19 -20.56 -5.72
N TRP A 116 14.50 -19.42 -5.72
CA TRP A 116 13.06 -19.35 -5.88
C TRP A 116 12.60 -19.90 -7.24
N ARG A 117 13.26 -19.50 -8.33
CA ARG A 117 12.99 -20.03 -9.67
C ARG A 117 13.28 -21.53 -9.77
N GLY A 118 14.39 -22.00 -9.20
CA GLY A 118 14.76 -23.41 -9.14
C GLY A 118 13.75 -24.27 -8.37
N ASN A 119 13.03 -23.69 -7.41
CA ASN A 119 11.95 -24.36 -6.68
C ASN A 119 10.60 -24.36 -7.45
N GLY A 120 10.59 -23.88 -8.70
CA GLY A 120 9.42 -23.86 -9.58
C GLY A 120 8.48 -22.66 -9.40
N ASN A 121 8.94 -21.58 -8.74
CA ASN A 121 8.15 -20.35 -8.61
C ASN A 121 8.27 -19.48 -9.86
N ARG A 122 7.18 -18.81 -10.24
CA ARG A 122 7.18 -17.78 -11.29
C ARG A 122 7.63 -16.43 -10.72
N VAL A 123 8.93 -16.28 -10.48
CA VAL A 123 9.50 -15.02 -9.97
C VAL A 123 9.52 -13.98 -11.08
N VAL A 124 8.64 -12.99 -10.98
CA VAL A 124 8.53 -11.88 -11.94
C VAL A 124 9.41 -10.70 -11.55
N GLY A 125 9.64 -10.48 -10.26
CA GLY A 125 10.41 -9.32 -9.81
C GLY A 125 10.87 -9.36 -8.36
N VAL A 126 11.64 -8.35 -8.01
CA VAL A 126 12.02 -8.01 -6.64
C VAL A 126 11.35 -6.70 -6.26
N GLN A 127 10.74 -6.64 -5.08
CA GLN A 127 10.21 -5.40 -4.53
C GLN A 127 11.04 -4.94 -3.33
N LEU A 128 11.40 -3.66 -3.31
CA LEU A 128 12.02 -3.03 -2.14
C LEU A 128 10.97 -2.28 -1.32
N ASP A 129 10.83 -2.66 -0.06
CA ASP A 129 10.08 -1.92 0.96
C ASP A 129 11.03 -1.01 1.71
N PHE A 130 11.09 0.25 1.29
CA PHE A 130 11.98 1.26 1.84
C PHE A 130 11.26 2.61 1.91
N ASP A 131 11.26 3.22 3.10
CA ASP A 131 10.73 4.57 3.31
C ASP A 131 11.75 5.63 2.86
N ALA A 132 11.72 5.93 1.56
CA ALA A 132 12.44 7.08 1.02
C ALA A 132 11.63 8.36 1.24
N ARG A 133 11.98 9.13 2.28
CA ARG A 133 11.47 10.49 2.45
C ARG A 133 11.76 11.33 1.19
N THR A 134 10.81 12.15 0.77
CA THR A 134 10.89 12.96 -0.47
C THR A 134 12.20 13.73 -0.66
N ARG A 135 12.80 14.28 0.42
CA ARG A 135 14.07 15.05 0.36
C ARG A 135 15.32 14.20 0.01
N HIS A 136 15.21 12.88 0.01
CA HIS A 136 16.29 11.95 -0.31
C HIS A 136 16.03 11.18 -1.61
N LEU A 137 15.04 11.60 -2.40
CA LEU A 137 14.61 10.91 -3.61
C LEU A 137 15.75 10.79 -4.63
N ASP A 138 16.63 11.78 -4.77
CA ASP A 138 17.75 11.70 -5.72
C ASP A 138 18.73 10.57 -5.36
N ARG A 139 19.11 10.46 -4.08
CA ARG A 139 19.96 9.36 -3.59
C ARG A 139 19.27 8.00 -3.78
N TYR A 140 17.96 7.97 -3.59
CA TYR A 140 17.19 6.74 -3.78
C TYR A 140 17.10 6.34 -5.26
N VAL A 141 16.89 7.28 -6.18
CA VAL A 141 16.90 7.05 -7.63
C VAL A 141 18.26 6.48 -8.08
N ASP A 142 19.36 7.08 -7.61
CA ASP A 142 20.70 6.62 -7.99
C ASP A 142 20.97 5.20 -7.45
N PHE A 143 20.58 4.94 -6.20
CA PHE A 143 20.63 3.59 -5.63
C PHE A 143 19.80 2.58 -6.45
N LEU A 144 18.56 2.91 -6.83
CA LEU A 144 17.71 2.02 -7.60
C LEU A 144 18.26 1.76 -9.00
N ARG A 145 18.93 2.75 -9.61
CA ARG A 145 19.62 2.57 -10.90
C ARG A 145 20.72 1.53 -10.79
N ASP A 146 21.56 1.64 -9.78
CA ASP A 146 22.65 0.70 -9.54
C ASP A 146 22.11 -0.68 -9.20
N PHE A 147 21.09 -0.76 -8.34
CA PHE A 147 20.42 -2.01 -8.00
C PHE A 147 19.77 -2.69 -9.21
N ARG A 148 19.11 -1.92 -10.10
CA ARG A 148 18.53 -2.44 -11.36
C ARG A 148 19.61 -3.07 -12.25
N ALA A 149 20.79 -2.47 -12.34
CA ALA A 149 21.91 -3.04 -13.11
C ALA A 149 22.40 -4.38 -12.54
N TRP A 150 22.23 -4.60 -11.24
CA TRP A 150 22.55 -5.86 -10.56
C TRP A 150 21.48 -6.95 -10.69
N LEU A 151 20.24 -6.63 -11.06
CA LEU A 151 19.20 -7.64 -11.23
C LEU A 151 19.36 -8.41 -12.56
N PRO A 152 18.92 -9.68 -12.63
CA PRO A 152 18.77 -10.36 -13.91
C PRO A 152 17.85 -9.56 -14.84
N ARG A 153 18.13 -9.56 -16.15
CA ARG A 153 17.39 -8.74 -17.13
C ARG A 153 15.90 -9.08 -17.24
N ASP A 154 15.53 -10.30 -16.87
CA ASP A 154 14.17 -10.83 -16.86
C ASP A 154 13.50 -10.71 -15.48
N THR A 155 14.05 -9.88 -14.59
CA THR A 155 13.52 -9.64 -13.24
C THR A 155 13.13 -8.18 -13.11
N GLU A 156 11.85 -7.93 -12.87
CA GLU A 156 11.32 -6.60 -12.65
C GLU A 156 11.80 -6.00 -11.31
N LEU A 157 11.87 -4.67 -11.25
CA LEU A 157 12.17 -3.91 -10.04
C LEU A 157 10.93 -3.14 -9.60
N GLY A 158 10.38 -3.54 -8.45
CA GLY A 158 9.26 -2.90 -7.79
C GLY A 158 9.73 -2.15 -6.55
N ILE A 159 8.98 -1.13 -6.15
CA ILE A 159 9.20 -0.44 -4.87
C ILE A 159 7.86 -0.14 -4.21
N THR A 160 7.85 -0.05 -2.89
CA THR A 160 6.76 0.60 -2.19
C THR A 160 6.94 2.12 -2.23
N GLY A 161 5.86 2.86 -2.47
CA GLY A 161 5.85 4.32 -2.34
C GLY A 161 5.00 4.76 -1.15
N LEU A 162 5.51 5.67 -0.34
CA LEU A 162 4.70 6.35 0.67
C LEU A 162 3.99 7.58 0.09
N MET A 163 2.92 8.01 0.76
CA MET A 163 2.10 9.12 0.30
C MET A 163 2.76 10.52 0.44
N ASP A 164 3.98 10.62 0.92
CA ASP A 164 4.70 11.91 1.02
C ASP A 164 5.30 12.37 -0.34
N TRP A 165 5.35 11.47 -1.33
CA TRP A 165 5.85 11.77 -2.68
C TRP A 165 4.97 12.72 -3.48
N SER A 166 3.63 12.74 -3.30
CA SER A 166 2.76 13.66 -4.05
C SER A 166 2.49 14.98 -3.31
N ALA A 167 2.79 15.04 -2.01
CA ALA A 167 2.70 16.27 -1.24
C ALA A 167 3.85 17.23 -1.60
N ASN A 168 5.06 16.69 -1.86
CA ASN A 168 6.29 17.47 -2.02
C ASN A 168 7.24 16.97 -3.15
N GLY A 169 6.94 15.86 -3.82
CA GLY A 169 7.84 15.30 -4.84
C GLY A 169 7.78 16.13 -6.12
N ASN A 170 8.93 16.58 -6.57
CA ASN A 170 9.05 17.24 -7.86
C ASN A 170 8.68 16.22 -8.96
N PRO A 171 7.68 16.49 -9.83
CA PRO A 171 7.34 15.60 -10.95
C PRO A 171 8.55 15.23 -11.82
N ALA A 172 9.52 16.14 -11.95
CA ALA A 172 10.77 15.90 -12.66
C ALA A 172 11.71 14.91 -11.93
N GLN A 173 11.60 14.75 -10.62
CA GLN A 173 12.35 13.74 -9.86
C GLN A 173 11.69 12.37 -9.98
N LEU A 174 10.36 12.30 -9.92
CA LEU A 174 9.62 11.04 -10.09
C LEU A 174 9.78 10.48 -11.51
N SER A 175 9.85 11.32 -12.54
CA SER A 175 10.13 10.87 -13.91
C SER A 175 11.52 10.24 -14.08
N ARG A 176 12.47 10.48 -13.16
CA ARG A 176 13.78 9.82 -13.18
C ARG A 176 13.71 8.33 -12.84
N LEU A 177 12.65 7.88 -12.17
CA LEU A 177 12.42 6.46 -11.88
C LEU A 177 11.88 5.70 -13.10
N THR A 178 11.33 6.41 -14.11
CA THR A 178 10.85 5.80 -15.35
C THR A 178 11.98 5.05 -16.06
N GLY A 179 11.74 3.79 -16.39
CA GLY A 179 12.73 2.90 -17.02
C GLY A 179 13.74 2.28 -16.05
N ILE A 180 13.69 2.64 -14.76
CA ILE A 180 14.45 1.99 -13.68
C ILE A 180 13.52 1.06 -12.90
N VAL A 181 12.35 1.58 -12.53
CA VAL A 181 11.32 0.90 -11.74
C VAL A 181 10.19 0.48 -12.66
N ASP A 182 9.80 -0.78 -12.58
CA ASP A 182 8.73 -1.37 -13.37
C ASP A 182 7.36 -1.24 -12.67
N GLU A 183 7.33 -1.22 -11.34
CA GLU A 183 6.10 -1.04 -10.55
C GLU A 183 6.33 -0.24 -9.26
N VAL A 184 5.41 0.68 -8.97
CA VAL A 184 5.29 1.30 -7.64
C VAL A 184 4.02 0.82 -6.96
N VAL A 185 4.10 0.34 -5.72
CA VAL A 185 2.89 0.09 -4.92
C VAL A 185 2.75 1.16 -3.84
N VAL A 186 1.75 2.02 -4.00
CA VAL A 186 1.49 3.16 -3.10
C VAL A 186 0.77 2.66 -1.86
N GLN A 187 1.42 2.72 -0.69
CA GLN A 187 0.79 2.30 0.57
C GLN A 187 -0.12 3.43 1.10
N THR A 188 -1.44 3.23 1.08
CA THR A 188 -2.42 4.23 1.57
C THR A 188 -2.89 3.96 3.00
N TYR A 189 -2.13 3.18 3.77
CA TYR A 189 -2.45 2.80 5.15
C TYR A 189 -1.22 2.88 6.04
N GLN A 190 -1.47 3.04 7.33
CA GLN A 190 -0.50 2.83 8.40
C GLN A 190 -1.06 1.77 9.33
N ASP A 191 -0.28 0.73 9.59
CA ASP A 191 -0.71 -0.49 10.28
C ASP A 191 -1.93 -1.14 9.61
N ARG A 192 -3.12 -0.92 10.19
CA ARG A 192 -4.41 -1.45 9.72
C ARG A 192 -5.39 -0.35 9.31
N THR A 193 -4.93 0.89 9.33
CA THR A 193 -5.77 2.07 9.18
C THR A 193 -5.41 2.81 7.92
N THR A 194 -6.38 2.97 7.02
CA THR A 194 -6.24 3.82 5.85
C THR A 194 -5.96 5.26 6.28
N ILE A 195 -4.93 5.86 5.69
CA ILE A 195 -4.50 7.21 6.01
C ILE A 195 -5.49 8.21 5.40
N PRO A 196 -6.06 9.15 6.17
CA PRO A 196 -6.97 10.16 5.65
C PRO A 196 -6.35 11.01 4.52
N GLY A 197 -7.17 11.36 3.51
CA GLY A 197 -6.74 12.23 2.40
C GLY A 197 -5.98 11.52 1.29
N TYR A 198 -5.98 10.18 1.27
CA TYR A 198 -5.41 9.38 0.17
C TYR A 198 -6.06 9.71 -1.18
N GLU A 199 -7.32 10.15 -1.20
CA GLU A 199 -8.03 10.53 -2.42
C GLU A 199 -7.32 11.69 -3.12
N ARG A 200 -7.02 12.75 -2.37
CA ARG A 200 -6.29 13.92 -2.86
C ARG A 200 -4.87 13.55 -3.29
N TYR A 201 -4.25 12.59 -2.62
CA TYR A 201 -2.94 12.07 -3.00
C TYR A 201 -3.01 11.38 -4.38
N LEU A 202 -4.00 10.50 -4.58
CA LEU A 202 -4.15 9.76 -5.84
C LEU A 202 -4.60 10.64 -7.00
N GLU A 203 -5.40 11.68 -6.75
CA GLU A 203 -5.70 12.72 -7.75
C GLU A 203 -4.42 13.36 -8.31
N ARG A 204 -3.43 13.62 -7.45
CA ARG A 204 -2.12 14.17 -7.88
C ARG A 204 -1.26 13.15 -8.64
N MET A 205 -1.57 11.86 -8.51
CA MET A 205 -0.93 10.80 -9.29
C MET A 205 -1.57 10.58 -10.66
N ARG A 206 -2.53 11.42 -11.08
CA ARG A 206 -3.17 11.31 -12.40
C ARG A 206 -2.15 11.22 -13.54
N ASP A 207 -1.08 12.01 -13.47
CA ASP A 207 -0.01 12.04 -14.48
C ASP A 207 1.25 11.26 -14.05
N PHE A 208 1.13 10.36 -13.07
CA PHE A 208 2.27 9.58 -12.60
C PHE A 208 2.80 8.68 -13.73
N PRO A 209 4.08 8.77 -14.12
CA PRO A 209 4.56 8.20 -15.37
C PRO A 209 4.91 6.71 -15.30
N ILE A 210 4.81 6.09 -14.12
CA ILE A 210 5.27 4.72 -13.85
C ILE A 210 4.06 3.85 -13.53
N PRO A 211 3.99 2.61 -14.03
CA PRO A 211 2.95 1.67 -13.63
C PRO A 211 2.87 1.57 -12.11
N PHE A 212 1.66 1.63 -11.57
CA PHE A 212 1.46 1.58 -10.12
C PHE A 212 0.24 0.79 -9.70
N ARG A 213 0.32 0.25 -8.49
CA ARG A 213 -0.79 -0.31 -7.74
C ARG A 213 -1.05 0.50 -6.49
N VAL A 214 -2.23 0.32 -5.92
CA VAL A 214 -2.58 0.90 -4.61
C VAL A 214 -2.61 -0.19 -3.55
N GLY A 215 -1.80 0.01 -2.52
CA GLY A 215 -1.72 -0.85 -1.34
C GLY A 215 -2.84 -0.57 -0.36
N LEU A 216 -3.58 -1.60 0.02
CA LEU A 216 -4.73 -1.55 0.92
C LEU A 216 -4.50 -2.43 2.16
N ALA A 217 -5.00 -2.03 3.33
CA ALA A 217 -5.02 -2.91 4.50
C ALA A 217 -6.31 -3.74 4.52
N GLN A 218 -6.21 -5.06 4.72
CA GLN A 218 -7.39 -5.92 4.89
C GLN A 218 -8.24 -5.45 6.08
N GLY A 219 -9.54 -5.27 5.86
CA GLY A 219 -10.48 -4.70 6.83
C GLY A 219 -10.33 -3.19 7.05
N GLY A 220 -9.39 -2.54 6.35
CA GLY A 220 -9.25 -1.09 6.33
C GLY A 220 -10.38 -0.43 5.53
N ALA A 221 -10.58 0.88 5.76
CA ALA A 221 -11.60 1.62 5.03
C ALA A 221 -11.06 2.09 3.68
N TRP A 222 -11.75 1.82 2.58
CA TRP A 222 -11.28 2.18 1.24
C TRP A 222 -12.44 2.52 0.32
N ARG A 223 -12.30 3.63 -0.41
CA ARG A 223 -13.16 3.96 -1.55
C ARG A 223 -12.28 4.40 -2.71
N ALA A 224 -12.38 3.69 -3.83
CA ALA A 224 -11.63 4.05 -5.02
C ALA A 224 -12.03 5.46 -5.52
N PRO A 225 -11.07 6.36 -5.78
CA PRO A 225 -11.35 7.60 -6.49
C PRO A 225 -11.95 7.32 -7.88
N PRO A 226 -12.96 8.07 -8.35
CA PRO A 226 -13.67 7.77 -9.61
C PRO A 226 -12.75 7.61 -10.83
N ASP A 227 -11.71 8.43 -10.92
CA ASP A 227 -10.81 8.44 -12.08
C ASP A 227 -9.70 7.38 -12.01
N LEU A 228 -9.50 6.73 -10.86
CA LEU A 228 -8.35 5.82 -10.65
C LEU A 228 -8.35 4.65 -11.65
N ALA A 229 -9.53 4.07 -11.89
CA ALA A 229 -9.69 2.95 -12.82
C ALA A 229 -9.41 3.35 -14.29
N THR A 230 -9.48 4.64 -14.61
CA THR A 230 -9.22 5.15 -15.97
C THR A 230 -7.76 5.53 -16.19
N ASN A 231 -6.94 5.56 -15.14
CA ASN A 231 -5.53 5.90 -15.26
C ASN A 231 -4.76 4.78 -15.99
N PRO A 232 -4.08 5.06 -17.11
CA PRO A 232 -3.42 4.04 -17.92
C PRO A 232 -2.24 3.36 -17.22
N GLN A 233 -1.69 3.97 -16.18
CA GLN A 233 -0.62 3.41 -15.36
C GLN A 233 -1.14 2.62 -14.16
N PHE A 234 -2.43 2.71 -13.82
CA PHE A 234 -2.99 1.95 -12.72
C PHE A 234 -3.09 0.45 -13.09
N ARG A 235 -2.57 -0.41 -12.22
CA ARG A 235 -2.50 -1.88 -12.40
C ARG A 235 -3.34 -2.66 -11.41
N GLY A 236 -4.11 -1.97 -10.56
CA GLY A 236 -4.99 -2.60 -9.56
C GLY A 236 -4.48 -2.41 -8.13
N TYR A 237 -4.92 -3.29 -7.24
CA TYR A 237 -4.68 -3.19 -5.81
C TYR A 237 -3.71 -4.27 -5.34
N VAL A 238 -3.05 -4.04 -4.19
CA VAL A 238 -2.35 -5.08 -3.43
C VAL A 238 -2.85 -5.02 -1.99
N VAL A 239 -3.36 -6.13 -1.46
CA VAL A 239 -3.90 -6.16 -0.10
C VAL A 239 -2.86 -6.69 0.87
N PHE A 240 -2.57 -5.91 1.91
CA PHE A 240 -1.84 -6.38 3.08
C PHE A 240 -2.77 -7.22 3.94
N LEU A 241 -2.50 -8.53 3.96
CA LEU A 241 -3.23 -9.46 4.80
C LEU A 241 -2.84 -9.28 6.27
N VAL A 242 -3.86 -9.33 7.13
CA VAL A 242 -3.71 -9.12 8.56
C VAL A 242 -4.16 -10.35 9.31
N ASN A 243 -3.46 -10.70 10.39
CA ASN A 243 -3.91 -11.79 11.25
C ASN A 243 -5.22 -11.40 11.96
N PRO A 244 -6.11 -12.36 12.23
CA PRO A 244 -7.25 -12.15 13.11
C PRO A 244 -6.79 -11.55 14.44
N LEU A 245 -7.57 -10.61 14.99
CA LEU A 245 -7.33 -10.15 16.36
C LEU A 245 -7.49 -11.35 17.30
N ARG A 246 -6.52 -11.54 18.21
CA ARG A 246 -6.61 -12.54 19.27
C ARG A 246 -7.57 -12.07 20.36
#